data_AF-A0A2P5KER9-F1
#
_entry.id   AF-A0A2P5KER9-F1
#
_cell.length_a   1.000
_cell.length_b   1.000
_cell.length_c   1.000
_cell.angle_alpha   90.00
_cell.angle_beta   90.00
_cell.angle_gamma   90.00
#
_symmetry.space_group_name_H-M   'P 1'
#
loop_
_entity.id
_entity.type
_entity.pdbx_description
1 polymer ?
#
loop_
_entity_poly.entity_id
_entity_poly.type
_entity_poly.pdbx_seq_one_letter_code
_entity_poly.pdbx_strand_id
1 'polypeptide(L)'
;MMGTSYDEDVIAWANEQAALLRAGKLSSIDIEHIAEEIEDVGKSEQRELANRMAVLLSHLLKWEFQSERRGASWEATIHTQRNSIERRIRKTPSLKASLNDPDWCADAWDDAVEAASKETGLSYTTFPETCPWSMEQVLDPTFFPDRPQ
;
A
#
# COMPACT_ATOMS: atom_id res chain seq x y z
N MET A 1 -13.68 31.06 21.30
CA MET A 1 -13.20 29.85 22.00
C MET A 1 -12.00 29.41 21.20
N MET A 2 -10.80 29.43 21.78
CA MET A 2 -9.61 28.89 21.10
C MET A 2 -9.83 27.38 21.02
N GLY A 3 -10.24 26.90 19.85
CA GLY A 3 -10.33 25.47 19.55
C GLY A 3 -8.94 24.86 19.53
N THR A 4 -8.89 23.53 19.53
CA THR A 4 -7.63 22.79 19.41
C THR A 4 -6.95 23.15 18.09
N SER A 5 -5.66 23.49 18.11
CA SER A 5 -4.92 23.79 16.87
C SER A 5 -4.62 22.52 16.08
N TYR A 6 -4.75 22.59 14.75
CA TYR A 6 -4.38 21.51 13.83
C TYR A 6 -2.94 21.02 14.06
N ASP A 7 -2.00 21.97 14.19
CA ASP A 7 -0.56 21.71 14.33
C ASP A 7 -0.16 21.13 15.69
N GLU A 8 -1.00 21.25 16.71
CA GLU A 8 -0.68 20.83 18.09
C GLU A 8 -1.19 19.43 18.41
N ASP A 9 -2.42 19.12 17.99
CA ASP A 9 -3.04 17.81 18.19
C ASP A 9 -4.10 17.54 17.11
N VAL A 10 -3.65 16.97 15.99
CA VAL A 10 -4.51 16.65 14.83
C VAL A 10 -5.68 15.73 15.20
N ILE A 11 -5.52 14.85 16.19
CA ILE A 11 -6.59 13.92 16.59
C ILE A 11 -7.67 14.68 17.36
N ALA A 12 -7.28 15.51 18.33
CA ALA A 12 -8.23 16.33 19.07
C ALA A 12 -8.91 17.37 18.17
N TRP A 13 -8.16 18.02 17.26
CA TRP A 13 -8.70 18.92 16.23
C TRP A 13 -9.72 18.20 15.33
N ALA A 14 -9.38 17.04 14.77
CA ALA A 14 -10.28 16.31 13.86
C ALA A 14 -11.58 15.89 14.54
N ASN A 15 -11.51 15.48 15.81
CA ASN A 15 -12.69 15.16 16.63
C ASN A 15 -13.57 16.39 16.87
N GLU A 16 -12.97 17.55 17.16
CA GLU A 16 -13.68 18.82 17.33
C GLU A 16 -14.36 19.25 16.03
N GLN A 17 -13.64 19.24 14.89
CA GLN A 17 -14.22 19.56 13.58
C GLN A 17 -15.38 18.63 13.21
N ALA A 18 -15.23 17.32 13.44
CA ALA A 18 -16.30 16.36 13.20
C ALA A 18 -17.53 16.62 14.09
N ALA A 19 -17.34 17.07 15.34
CA ALA A 19 -18.45 17.44 16.22
C ALA A 19 -19.17 18.71 15.73
N LEU A 20 -18.42 19.72 15.29
CA LEU A 20 -18.98 20.96 14.73
C LEU A 20 -19.77 20.70 13.43
N LEU A 21 -19.23 19.86 12.53
CA LEU A 21 -19.91 19.42 11.30
C LEU A 21 -21.24 18.72 11.62
N ARG A 22 -21.23 17.74 12.56
CA ARG A 22 -22.46 17.03 12.97
C ARG A 22 -23.48 17.95 13.64
N ALA A 23 -23.03 19.00 14.33
CA ALA A 23 -23.88 20.01 14.95
C ALA A 23 -24.37 21.09 13.97
N GLY A 24 -23.97 21.04 12.69
CA GLY A 24 -24.33 22.02 11.67
C GLY A 24 -23.69 23.40 11.86
N LYS A 25 -22.63 23.51 12.69
CA LYS A 25 -21.94 24.76 13.00
C LYS A 25 -20.90 25.12 11.95
N LEU A 26 -21.33 25.22 10.69
CA LEU A 26 -20.45 25.42 9.53
C LEU A 26 -19.67 26.75 9.56
N SER A 27 -20.11 27.74 10.32
CA SER A 27 -19.36 28.99 10.51
C SER A 27 -18.19 28.87 11.49
N SER A 28 -18.07 27.74 12.19
CA SER A 28 -17.03 27.50 13.20
C SER A 28 -16.01 26.44 12.78
N ILE A 29 -16.18 25.83 11.60
CA ILE A 29 -15.26 24.81 11.11
C ILE A 29 -14.03 25.42 10.45
N ASP A 30 -12.93 24.69 10.52
CA ASP A 30 -11.67 25.01 9.86
C ASP A 30 -11.67 24.45 8.43
N ILE A 31 -12.25 25.22 7.50
CA ILE A 31 -12.56 24.73 6.15
C ILE A 31 -11.31 24.41 5.30
N GLU A 32 -10.20 25.12 5.53
CA GLU A 32 -8.97 24.94 4.76
C GLU A 32 -8.32 23.59 5.10
N HIS A 33 -8.02 23.35 6.38
CA HIS A 33 -7.44 22.08 6.81
C HIS A 33 -8.40 20.89 6.60
N ILE A 34 -9.73 21.08 6.71
CA ILE A 34 -10.69 20.02 6.37
C ILE A 34 -10.60 19.63 4.89
N ALA A 35 -10.45 20.61 3.99
CA ALA A 35 -10.32 20.33 2.56
C ALA A 35 -9.02 19.56 2.28
N GLU A 36 -7.91 19.96 2.89
CA GLU A 36 -6.62 19.27 2.80
C GLU A 36 -6.71 17.82 3.28
N GLU A 37 -7.31 17.57 4.45
CA GLU A 37 -7.50 16.21 4.98
C GLU A 37 -8.36 15.35 4.06
N ILE A 38 -9.40 15.90 3.44
CA ILE A 38 -10.25 15.17 2.48
C ILE A 38 -9.44 14.80 1.22
N GLU A 39 -8.61 15.71 0.71
CA GLU A 39 -7.74 15.43 -0.43
C GLU A 39 -6.68 14.36 -0.09
N ASP A 40 -6.19 14.36 1.15
CA ASP A 40 -5.15 13.44 1.61
C ASP A 40 -5.67 12.05 1.98
N VAL A 41 -6.95 11.90 2.33
CA VAL A 41 -7.58 10.58 2.53
C VAL A 41 -7.45 9.72 1.27
N GLY A 42 -7.69 10.28 0.09
CA GLY A 42 -7.56 9.55 -1.18
C GLY A 42 -6.10 9.12 -1.45
N LYS A 43 -5.16 10.04 -1.27
CA LYS A 43 -3.73 9.79 -1.48
C LYS A 43 -3.16 8.78 -0.48
N SER A 44 -3.59 8.82 0.78
CA SER A 44 -3.11 7.90 1.82
C SER A 44 -3.55 6.46 1.55
N GLU A 45 -4.80 6.24 1.15
CA GLU A 45 -5.30 4.92 0.76
C GLU A 45 -4.56 4.34 -0.45
N GLN A 46 -4.23 5.17 -1.44
CA GLN A 46 -3.42 4.76 -2.60
C GLN A 46 -1.97 4.42 -2.21
N ARG A 47 -1.29 5.29 -1.43
CA ARG A 47 0.08 5.05 -0.96
C ARG A 47 0.20 3.77 -0.14
N GLU A 48 -0.77 3.51 0.72
CA GLU A 48 -0.77 2.31 1.55
C GLU A 48 -1.07 1.05 0.74
N LEU A 49 -1.87 1.12 -0.32
CA LEU A 49 -1.99 0.01 -1.28
C LEU A 49 -0.65 -0.25 -1.99
N ALA A 50 0.01 0.81 -2.48
CA ALA A 50 1.28 0.72 -3.18
C ALA A 50 2.36 0.08 -2.30
N ASN A 51 2.51 0.55 -1.07
CA ASN A 51 3.44 -0.01 -0.08
C ASN A 51 3.20 -1.51 0.15
N ARG A 52 1.94 -1.94 0.32
CA ARG A 52 1.62 -3.37 0.50
C ARG A 52 1.95 -4.19 -0.73
N MET A 53 1.67 -3.65 -1.91
CA MET A 53 1.98 -4.30 -3.17
C MET A 53 3.49 -4.47 -3.35
N ALA A 54 4.27 -3.42 -3.08
CA ALA A 54 5.73 -3.47 -3.13
C ALA A 54 6.30 -4.53 -2.18
N VAL A 55 5.80 -4.60 -0.94
CA VAL A 55 6.22 -5.63 0.04
C VAL A 55 5.87 -7.04 -0.44
N LEU A 56 4.67 -7.24 -1.01
CA LEU A 56 4.25 -8.53 -1.56
C LEU A 56 5.15 -8.95 -2.72
N LEU A 57 5.32 -8.08 -3.71
CA LEU A 57 6.15 -8.33 -4.89
C LEU A 57 7.62 -8.60 -4.50
N SER A 58 8.17 -7.84 -3.55
CA SER A 58 9.51 -8.06 -3.01
C SER A 58 9.65 -9.46 -2.39
N HIS A 59 8.64 -9.92 -1.65
CA HIS A 59 8.67 -11.27 -1.09
C HIS A 59 8.50 -12.36 -2.14
N LEU A 60 7.75 -12.12 -3.22
CA LEU A 60 7.67 -13.04 -4.36
C LEU A 60 9.00 -13.11 -5.12
N LEU A 61 9.69 -11.97 -5.30
CA LEU A 61 11.05 -11.93 -5.86
C LEU A 61 12.03 -12.70 -4.99
N LYS A 62 12.04 -12.46 -3.68
CA LYS A 62 12.86 -13.22 -2.73
C LYS A 62 12.56 -14.71 -2.80
N TRP A 63 11.28 -15.08 -2.91
CA TRP A 63 10.84 -16.47 -3.06
C TRP A 63 11.39 -17.12 -4.33
N GLU A 64 11.38 -16.42 -5.47
CA GLU A 64 11.92 -16.94 -6.72
C GLU A 64 13.46 -17.04 -6.71
N PHE A 65 14.14 -16.00 -6.22
CA PHE A 65 15.60 -15.84 -6.37
C PHE A 65 16.44 -16.37 -5.20
N GLN A 66 15.84 -16.68 -4.05
CA GLN A 66 16.52 -17.25 -2.88
C GLN A 66 15.76 -18.50 -2.37
N SER A 67 15.70 -19.54 -3.21
CA SER A 67 14.95 -20.76 -2.92
C SER A 67 15.40 -21.46 -1.63
N GLU A 68 16.67 -21.32 -1.26
CA GLU A 68 17.27 -21.84 -0.03
C GLU A 68 16.80 -21.15 1.24
N ARG A 69 16.19 -19.96 1.12
CA ARG A 69 15.66 -19.16 2.24
C ARG A 69 14.14 -19.21 2.36
N ARG A 70 13.46 -19.93 1.45
CA ARG A 70 12.02 -20.15 1.54
C ARG A 70 11.68 -20.79 2.89
N GLY A 71 10.60 -20.32 3.50
CA GLY A 71 10.15 -20.86 4.78
C GLY A 71 8.90 -20.16 5.28
N ALA A 72 8.39 -20.68 6.41
CA ALA A 72 7.11 -20.29 6.99
C ALA A 72 6.99 -18.77 7.24
N SER A 73 8.09 -18.08 7.57
CA SER A 73 8.05 -16.63 7.78
C SER A 73 7.75 -15.85 6.49
N TRP A 74 8.35 -16.24 5.36
CA TRP A 74 8.12 -15.55 4.08
C TRP A 74 6.73 -15.87 3.53
N GLU A 75 6.33 -17.13 3.64
CA GLU A 75 4.98 -17.58 3.30
C GLU A 75 3.92 -16.81 4.10
N ALA A 76 4.11 -16.68 5.42
CA ALA A 76 3.22 -15.90 6.28
C ALA A 76 3.15 -14.41 5.87
N THR A 77 4.28 -13.79 5.51
CA THR A 77 4.29 -12.40 5.02
C THR A 77 3.53 -12.27 3.70
N ILE A 78 3.76 -13.17 2.74
CA ILE A 78 3.06 -13.19 1.45
C ILE A 78 1.54 -13.30 1.65
N HIS A 79 1.08 -14.27 2.44
CA HIS A 79 -0.34 -14.41 2.75
C HIS A 79 -0.90 -13.19 3.47
N THR A 80 -0.15 -12.62 4.41
CA THR A 80 -0.58 -11.43 5.15
C THR A 80 -0.77 -10.24 4.22
N GLN A 81 0.14 -10.00 3.28
CA GLN A 81 0.00 -8.90 2.33
C GLN A 81 -1.15 -9.13 1.36
N ARG A 82 -1.31 -10.34 0.80
CA ARG A 82 -2.47 -10.68 -0.05
C ARG A 82 -3.80 -10.41 0.66
N ASN A 83 -3.97 -10.95 1.86
CA ASN A 83 -5.18 -10.75 2.66
C ASN A 83 -5.43 -9.27 3.00
N SER A 84 -4.37 -8.50 3.25
CA SER A 84 -4.47 -7.08 3.57
C SER A 84 -4.85 -6.24 2.36
N ILE A 85 -4.26 -6.53 1.19
CA ILE A 85 -4.60 -5.90 -0.09
C ILE A 85 -6.05 -6.20 -0.46
N GLU A 86 -6.47 -7.48 -0.42
CA GLU A 86 -7.85 -7.87 -0.71
C GLU A 86 -8.84 -7.16 0.23
N ARG A 87 -8.56 -7.17 1.55
CA ARG A 87 -9.39 -6.48 2.53
C ARG A 87 -9.49 -4.98 2.25
N ARG A 88 -8.39 -4.35 1.83
CA ARG A 88 -8.35 -2.91 1.52
C ARG A 88 -9.19 -2.60 0.29
N ILE A 89 -9.03 -3.34 -0.80
CA ILE A 89 -9.85 -3.19 -2.01
C ILE A 89 -11.33 -3.43 -1.72
N ARG A 90 -11.65 -4.42 -0.88
CA ARG A 90 -13.04 -4.68 -0.47
C ARG A 90 -13.65 -3.51 0.33
N LYS A 91 -12.85 -2.82 1.15
CA LYS A 91 -13.29 -1.64 1.92
C LYS A 91 -13.34 -0.36 1.08
N THR A 92 -12.46 -0.25 0.08
CA THR A 92 -12.31 0.91 -0.80
C THR A 92 -12.29 0.45 -2.26
N PRO A 93 -13.44 0.12 -2.88
CA PRO A 93 -13.49 -0.51 -4.21
C PRO A 93 -12.85 0.31 -5.33
N SER A 94 -12.79 1.64 -5.19
CA SER A 94 -12.12 2.54 -6.14
C SER A 94 -10.62 2.24 -6.30
N LEU A 95 -9.98 1.64 -5.30
CA LEU A 95 -8.58 1.21 -5.37
C LEU A 95 -8.34 0.09 -6.38
N LYS A 96 -9.37 -0.63 -6.82
CA LYS A 96 -9.23 -1.66 -7.85
C LYS A 96 -8.75 -1.09 -9.19
N ALA A 97 -8.99 0.20 -9.45
CA ALA A 97 -8.51 0.86 -10.66
C ALA A 97 -6.97 0.86 -10.74
N SER A 98 -6.27 1.03 -9.62
CA SER A 98 -4.81 1.04 -9.54
C SER A 98 -4.19 -0.27 -10.03
N LEU A 99 -4.85 -1.41 -9.80
CA LEU A 99 -4.35 -2.72 -10.26
C LEU A 99 -4.38 -2.90 -11.78
N ASN A 100 -5.09 -2.02 -12.50
CA ASN A 100 -5.15 -2.02 -13.96
C ASN A 100 -4.40 -0.81 -14.56
N ASP A 101 -3.81 0.04 -13.72
CA ASP A 101 -3.02 1.19 -14.12
C ASP A 101 -1.57 0.75 -14.34
N PRO A 102 -1.05 0.76 -15.58
CA PRO A 102 0.30 0.29 -15.87
C PRO A 102 1.38 1.10 -15.16
N ASP A 103 1.20 2.42 -15.04
CA ASP A 103 2.20 3.31 -14.43
C ASP A 103 2.28 3.03 -12.93
N TRP A 104 1.12 2.90 -12.27
CA TRP A 104 1.07 2.51 -10.85
C TRP A 104 1.69 1.13 -10.59
N CYS A 105 1.46 0.16 -11.49
CA CYS A 105 2.05 -1.17 -11.37
C CYS A 105 3.57 -1.15 -11.58
N ALA A 106 4.07 -0.28 -12.45
CA ALA A 106 5.51 -0.09 -12.67
C ALA A 106 6.16 0.55 -11.44
N ASP A 107 5.57 1.59 -10.86
CA ASP A 107 6.08 2.22 -9.63
C ASP A 107 6.15 1.20 -8.47
N ALA A 108 5.08 0.42 -8.26
CA ALA A 108 5.06 -0.61 -7.22
C ALA A 108 6.07 -1.75 -7.48
N TRP A 109 6.40 -2.02 -8.75
CA TRP A 109 7.43 -2.98 -9.14
C TRP A 109 8.83 -2.46 -8.85
N ASP A 110 9.12 -1.21 -9.19
CA ASP A 110 10.42 -0.58 -8.92
C ASP A 110 10.73 -0.54 -7.41
N ASP A 111 9.74 -0.15 -6.61
CA ASP A 111 9.82 -0.19 -5.13
C ASP A 111 10.09 -1.62 -4.62
N ALA A 112 9.46 -2.62 -5.24
CA ALA A 112 9.64 -4.02 -4.88
C ALA A 112 11.04 -4.55 -5.21
N VAL A 113 11.57 -4.20 -6.38
CA VAL A 113 12.93 -4.55 -6.81
C VAL A 113 13.96 -3.89 -5.91
N GLU A 114 13.76 -2.63 -5.53
CA GLU A 114 14.59 -1.93 -4.55
C GLU A 114 14.61 -2.63 -3.19
N ALA A 115 13.42 -2.96 -2.65
CA ALA A 115 13.32 -3.68 -1.40
C ALA A 115 13.97 -5.07 -1.47
N ALA A 116 13.72 -5.82 -2.54
CA ALA A 116 14.30 -7.14 -2.75
C ALA A 116 15.83 -7.07 -2.88
N SER A 117 16.36 -6.13 -3.66
CA SER A 117 17.81 -5.93 -3.79
C SER A 117 18.46 -5.64 -2.44
N LYS A 118 17.90 -4.72 -1.64
CA LYS A 118 18.41 -4.37 -0.31
C LYS A 118 18.43 -5.56 0.65
N GLU A 119 17.37 -6.37 0.68
CA GLU A 119 17.24 -7.49 1.61
C GLU A 119 18.01 -8.75 1.18
N THR A 120 18.11 -9.00 -0.12
CA THR A 120 18.80 -10.18 -0.67
C THR A 120 20.30 -9.96 -0.85
N GLY A 121 20.73 -8.70 -1.05
CA GLY A 121 22.07 -8.34 -1.49
C GLY A 121 22.34 -8.60 -2.98
N LEU A 122 21.32 -8.99 -3.76
CA LEU A 122 21.43 -9.18 -5.20
C LEU A 122 21.39 -7.83 -5.92
N SER A 123 22.06 -7.73 -7.08
CA SER A 123 22.00 -6.53 -7.92
C SER A 123 20.58 -6.29 -8.43
N TYR A 124 20.20 -5.03 -8.59
CA TYR A 124 18.96 -4.63 -9.27
C TYR A 124 18.82 -5.31 -10.64
N THR A 125 19.93 -5.45 -11.37
CA THR A 125 19.98 -6.08 -12.71
C THR A 125 19.79 -7.59 -12.69
N THR A 126 19.73 -8.23 -11.50
CA THR A 126 19.41 -9.66 -11.37
C THR A 126 17.92 -9.90 -11.53
N PHE A 127 17.09 -8.92 -11.17
CA PHE A 127 15.64 -8.99 -11.27
C PHE A 127 15.16 -8.55 -12.67
N PRO A 128 13.98 -9.02 -13.12
CA PRO A 128 13.40 -8.56 -14.37
C PRO A 128 13.13 -7.05 -14.37
N GLU A 129 13.37 -6.40 -15.51
CA GLU A 129 13.11 -4.95 -15.70
C GLU A 129 11.62 -4.61 -15.54
N THR A 130 10.73 -5.53 -15.89
CA THR A 130 9.28 -5.39 -15.70
C THR A 130 8.72 -6.60 -14.96
N CYS A 131 7.62 -6.39 -14.22
CA CYS A 131 6.96 -7.46 -13.49
C CYS A 131 6.54 -8.60 -14.45
N PRO A 132 7.04 -9.84 -14.27
CA PRO A 132 6.70 -10.96 -15.13
C PRO A 132 5.34 -11.58 -14.81
N TRP A 133 4.67 -11.12 -13.74
CA TRP A 133 3.42 -11.68 -13.23
C TRP A 133 2.28 -10.68 -13.39
N SER A 134 1.11 -11.17 -13.77
CA SER A 134 -0.10 -10.34 -13.73
C SER A 134 -0.50 -10.05 -12.27
N MET A 135 -1.22 -8.95 -12.04
CA MET A 135 -1.77 -8.65 -10.70
C MET A 135 -2.73 -9.74 -10.21
N GLU A 136 -3.38 -10.47 -11.13
CA GLU A 136 -4.18 -11.65 -10.81
C GLU A 136 -3.32 -12.77 -10.22
N GLN A 137 -2.18 -13.09 -10.86
CA GLN A 137 -1.23 -14.07 -10.33
C GLN A 137 -0.62 -13.63 -8.99
N VAL A 138 -0.21 -12.36 -8.89
CA VAL A 138 0.40 -11.82 -7.66
C VAL A 138 -0.55 -11.97 -6.47
N LEU A 139 -1.85 -11.72 -6.67
CA LEU A 139 -2.87 -11.79 -5.63
C LEU A 139 -3.46 -13.20 -5.41
N ASP A 140 -3.23 -14.15 -6.31
CA ASP A 140 -3.68 -15.53 -6.15
C ASP A 140 -3.04 -16.17 -4.90
N PRO A 141 -3.84 -16.66 -3.93
CA PRO A 141 -3.33 -17.24 -2.69
C PRO A 141 -2.44 -18.48 -2.89
N THR A 142 -2.58 -19.17 -4.03
CA THR A 142 -1.82 -20.38 -4.38
C THR A 142 -0.59 -20.11 -5.23
N PHE A 143 -0.44 -18.89 -5.74
CA PHE A 143 0.70 -18.53 -6.59
C PHE A 143 1.96 -18.34 -5.76
N PHE A 144 3.00 -19.09 -6.10
CA PHE A 144 4.37 -18.88 -5.65
C PHE A 144 5.26 -19.06 -6.88
N PRO A 145 6.09 -18.07 -7.24
CA PRO A 145 6.92 -18.17 -8.43
C PRO A 145 7.96 -19.27 -8.21
N ASP A 146 8.02 -20.18 -9.18
CA ASP A 146 9.08 -21.19 -9.23
C ASP A 146 9.74 -21.09 -10.58
N ARG A 147 11.06 -20.90 -10.56
CA ARG A 147 11.83 -21.02 -11.79
C ARG A 147 11.82 -22.49 -12.18
N PRO A 148 11.46 -22.87 -13.42
CA PRO A 148 11.82 -24.19 -13.89
C PRO A 148 13.35 -24.34 -13.75
N GLN A 149 13.76 -25.39 -13.03
CA GLN A 149 15.18 -25.75 -12.84
C GLN A 149 15.86 -26.02 -14.19
#